data_AF-A0A7C3SE18-F1
#
_entry.id   AF-A0A7C3SE18-F1
#
_cell.length_a   1.000
_cell.length_b   1.000
_cell.length_c   1.000
_cell.angle_alpha   90.00
_cell.angle_beta   90.00
_cell.angle_gamma   90.00
#
_symmetry.space_group_name_H-M   'P 1'
#
loop_
_entity.id
_entity.type
_entity.pdbx_description
1 polymer ?
#
loop_
_entity_poly.entity_id
_entity_poly.type
_entity_poly.pdbx_seq_one_letter_code
_entity_poly.pdbx_strand_id
1 'polypeptide(L)'
;MEQSLASKGLRLLTLGLSITLILVISTVAYSAYEDLAYVFEGLGGGEGMPELSVNGTHLTLSNLVLANRGVYPLHIELRSDVKIANVSLGSTSTGKITIPPKTQKEINLTMPLDLTRVYSDYSILKTILFNGTMASFRLGVDFGLQPFVALSLVSGFNSKIGAALDDLTFRLQSVEPIDDTHVKADVEVEFTNRSPLVIDGVLRATLPSAQRRNLQYSSEPLEVLAAPNQHYLGRLTFRLPKEELKSGAWYILNLVFETVGYRYEWNAAFGV
;
A
#
# COMPACT_ATOMS: atom_id res chain seq x y z
N MET A 1 -54.02 -54.00 -22.31
CA MET A 1 -53.17 -54.19 -21.11
C MET A 1 -53.17 -52.86 -20.37
N GLU A 2 -54.10 -52.68 -19.43
CA GLU A 2 -54.22 -51.44 -18.65
C GLU A 2 -53.03 -51.33 -17.68
N GLN A 3 -52.25 -50.25 -17.78
CA GLN A 3 -51.24 -49.93 -16.78
C GLN A 3 -51.94 -49.68 -15.44
N SER A 4 -51.57 -50.42 -14.39
CA SER A 4 -52.16 -50.28 -13.06
C SER A 4 -52.08 -48.83 -12.57
N LEU A 5 -53.12 -48.36 -11.88
CA LEU A 5 -53.19 -47.01 -11.30
C LEU A 5 -51.96 -46.69 -10.43
N ALA A 6 -51.38 -47.70 -9.78
CA ALA A 6 -50.16 -47.56 -8.99
C ALA A 6 -48.94 -47.14 -9.83
N SER A 7 -48.80 -47.63 -11.08
CA SER A 7 -47.68 -47.24 -11.96
C SER A 7 -47.83 -45.82 -12.52
N LYS A 8 -49.08 -45.36 -12.75
CA LYS A 8 -49.37 -43.96 -13.12
C LYS A 8 -49.14 -42.99 -11.96
N GLY A 9 -49.55 -43.38 -10.74
CA GLY A 9 -49.30 -42.61 -9.52
C GLY A 9 -47.80 -42.48 -9.20
N LEU A 10 -47.04 -43.57 -9.32
CA LEU A 10 -45.59 -43.55 -9.09
C LEU A 10 -44.83 -42.70 -10.13
N ARG A 11 -45.27 -42.73 -11.40
CA ARG A 11 -44.73 -41.87 -12.47
C ARG A 11 -45.02 -40.40 -12.23
N LEU A 12 -46.25 -40.03 -11.85
CA LEU A 12 -46.59 -38.65 -11.50
C LEU A 12 -45.82 -38.15 -10.28
N LEU A 13 -45.61 -39.01 -9.28
CA LEU A 13 -44.88 -38.67 -8.06
C LEU A 13 -43.39 -38.49 -8.33
N THR A 14 -42.78 -39.33 -9.16
CA THR A 14 -41.39 -39.17 -9.61
C THR A 14 -41.19 -37.95 -10.50
N LEU A 15 -42.13 -37.67 -11.41
CA LEU A 15 -42.10 -36.45 -12.23
C LEU A 15 -42.26 -35.18 -11.38
N GLY A 16 -43.18 -35.19 -10.39
CA GLY A 16 -43.34 -34.11 -9.42
C GLY A 16 -42.09 -33.89 -8.57
N LEU A 17 -41.46 -34.95 -8.08
CA LEU A 17 -40.19 -34.88 -7.35
C LEU A 17 -39.05 -34.34 -8.21
N SER A 18 -39.00 -34.73 -9.48
CA SER A 18 -37.96 -34.31 -10.42
C SER A 18 -38.10 -32.82 -10.77
N ILE A 19 -39.33 -32.36 -11.02
CA ILE A 19 -39.62 -30.93 -11.25
C ILE A 19 -39.31 -30.11 -10.00
N THR A 20 -39.71 -30.59 -8.82
CA THR A 20 -39.43 -29.91 -7.55
C THR A 20 -37.93 -29.82 -7.29
N LEU A 21 -37.19 -30.91 -7.57
CA LEU A 21 -35.73 -30.92 -7.44
C LEU A 21 -35.07 -29.93 -8.41
N ILE A 22 -35.50 -29.89 -9.67
CA ILE A 22 -34.98 -28.94 -10.67
C ILE A 22 -35.27 -27.50 -10.23
N LEU A 23 -36.50 -27.20 -9.79
CA LEU A 23 -36.86 -25.87 -9.31
C LEU A 23 -36.05 -25.47 -8.07
N VAL A 24 -35.84 -26.38 -7.13
CA VAL A 24 -34.99 -26.14 -5.96
C VAL A 24 -33.55 -25.87 -6.38
N ILE A 25 -32.96 -26.69 -7.27
CA ILE A 25 -31.60 -26.49 -7.77
C ILE A 25 -31.47 -25.19 -8.54
N SER A 26 -32.43 -24.86 -9.42
CA SER A 26 -32.44 -23.59 -10.16
C SER A 26 -32.59 -22.38 -9.24
N THR A 27 -33.40 -22.48 -8.20
CA THR A 27 -33.56 -21.40 -7.21
C THR A 27 -32.29 -21.21 -6.37
N VAL A 28 -31.65 -22.31 -5.97
CA VAL A 28 -30.36 -22.28 -5.26
C VAL A 28 -29.27 -21.70 -6.16
N ALA A 29 -29.21 -22.11 -7.43
CA ALA A 29 -28.24 -21.61 -8.39
C ALA A 29 -28.47 -20.12 -8.73
N TYR A 30 -29.72 -19.69 -8.87
CA TYR A 30 -30.07 -18.29 -9.11
C TYR A 30 -29.77 -17.41 -7.89
N SER A 31 -30.11 -17.86 -6.67
CA SER A 31 -29.75 -17.17 -5.43
C SER A 31 -28.23 -17.07 -5.31
N ALA A 32 -27.49 -18.14 -5.57
CA ALA A 32 -26.03 -18.13 -5.56
C ALA A 32 -25.46 -17.14 -6.59
N TYR A 33 -26.02 -17.10 -7.80
CA TYR A 33 -25.59 -16.17 -8.84
C TYR A 33 -25.84 -14.71 -8.45
N GLU A 34 -27.03 -14.37 -7.94
CA GLU A 34 -27.30 -12.99 -7.50
C GLU A 34 -26.48 -12.61 -6.27
N ASP A 35 -26.39 -13.47 -5.26
CA ASP A 35 -25.58 -13.21 -4.07
C ASP A 35 -24.10 -12.98 -4.45
N LEU A 36 -23.56 -13.74 -5.42
CA LEU A 36 -22.21 -13.54 -5.94
C LEU A 36 -22.10 -12.24 -6.73
N ALA A 37 -22.97 -12.00 -7.70
CA ALA A 37 -22.93 -10.80 -8.56
C ALA A 37 -22.92 -9.50 -7.73
N TYR A 38 -23.73 -9.43 -6.67
CA TYR A 38 -23.80 -8.26 -5.80
C TYR A 38 -22.59 -8.09 -4.87
N VAL A 39 -22.02 -9.19 -4.35
CA VAL A 39 -20.74 -9.13 -3.62
C VAL A 39 -19.64 -8.55 -4.51
N PHE A 40 -19.67 -8.80 -5.83
CA PHE A 40 -18.73 -8.22 -6.79
C PHE A 40 -19.07 -6.79 -7.21
N GLU A 41 -20.34 -6.40 -7.30
CA GLU A 41 -20.73 -5.01 -7.53
C GLU A 41 -20.30 -4.09 -6.37
N GLY A 42 -20.42 -4.56 -5.11
CA GLY A 42 -19.93 -3.83 -3.94
C GLY A 42 -18.40 -3.63 -3.92
N LEU A 43 -17.65 -4.52 -4.59
CA LEU A 43 -16.20 -4.39 -4.78
C LEU A 43 -15.83 -3.61 -6.05
N GLY A 44 -16.77 -3.39 -6.97
CA GLY A 44 -16.55 -2.95 -8.35
C GLY A 44 -16.72 -1.46 -8.65
N GLY A 45 -17.12 -0.63 -7.68
CA GLY A 45 -17.17 0.83 -7.84
C GLY A 45 -18.55 1.48 -7.83
N GLY A 46 -19.32 1.23 -6.76
CA GLY A 46 -20.46 2.05 -6.35
C GLY A 46 -20.21 2.71 -4.99
N GLU A 47 -21.12 3.61 -4.57
CA GLU A 47 -21.12 4.25 -3.25
C GLU A 47 -20.93 3.20 -2.13
N GLY A 48 -19.74 3.15 -1.52
CA GLY A 48 -19.33 2.06 -0.62
C GLY A 48 -17.98 1.40 -0.97
N MET A 49 -17.15 2.01 -1.82
CA MET A 49 -15.78 1.53 -2.02
C MET A 49 -15.05 1.40 -0.67
N PRO A 50 -14.37 0.27 -0.42
CA PRO A 50 -13.67 0.08 0.83
C PRO A 50 -12.53 1.09 0.94
N GLU A 51 -12.43 1.73 2.11
CA GLU A 51 -11.40 2.69 2.38
C GLU A 51 -10.12 1.97 2.79
N LEU A 52 -9.01 2.31 2.14
CA LEU A 52 -7.69 1.82 2.51
C LEU A 52 -6.99 2.88 3.34
N SER A 53 -6.66 2.56 4.58
CA SER A 53 -5.82 3.39 5.43
C SER A 53 -4.54 2.64 5.83
N VAL A 54 -3.45 3.38 5.97
CA VAL A 54 -2.17 2.85 6.46
C VAL A 54 -1.80 3.61 7.73
N ASN A 55 -1.58 2.88 8.80
CA ASN A 55 -1.15 3.41 10.09
C ASN A 55 0.09 2.66 10.56
N GLY A 56 1.27 3.21 10.23
CA GLY A 56 2.56 2.60 10.54
C GLY A 56 2.67 1.18 9.99
N THR A 57 2.74 0.20 10.90
CA THR A 57 2.87 -1.23 10.57
C THR A 57 1.54 -1.92 10.28
N HIS A 58 0.43 -1.20 10.17
CA HIS A 58 -0.87 -1.81 9.87
C HIS A 58 -1.53 -1.15 8.67
N LEU A 59 -2.10 -1.97 7.80
CA LEU A 59 -2.99 -1.54 6.74
C LEU A 59 -4.41 -1.99 7.10
N THR A 60 -5.36 -1.07 7.07
CA THR A 60 -6.76 -1.35 7.38
C THR A 60 -7.60 -1.11 6.14
N LEU A 61 -8.36 -2.13 5.75
CA LEU A 61 -9.46 -2.03 4.82
C LEU A 61 -10.74 -1.85 5.64
N SER A 62 -11.38 -0.68 5.52
CA SER A 62 -12.61 -0.35 6.25
C SER A 62 -13.80 -0.17 5.32
N ASN A 63 -15.01 -0.20 5.90
CA ASN A 63 -16.27 0.02 5.21
C ASN A 63 -16.59 -1.02 4.11
N LEU A 64 -16.01 -2.24 4.20
CA LEU A 64 -16.41 -3.32 3.31
C LEU A 64 -17.76 -3.89 3.76
N VAL A 65 -18.83 -3.53 3.06
CA VAL A 65 -20.17 -4.03 3.35
C VAL A 65 -20.50 -5.22 2.46
N LEU A 66 -20.74 -6.37 3.08
CA LEU A 66 -21.21 -7.58 2.39
C LEU A 66 -22.67 -7.84 2.75
N ALA A 67 -23.52 -7.92 1.74
CA ALA A 67 -24.94 -8.21 1.90
C ALA A 67 -25.26 -9.65 1.48
N ASN A 68 -26.07 -10.35 2.27
CA ASN A 68 -26.69 -11.62 1.92
C ASN A 68 -28.17 -11.35 1.63
N ARG A 69 -28.58 -11.37 0.36
CA ARG A 69 -29.99 -11.18 -0.04
C ARG A 69 -30.71 -12.51 -0.24
N GLY A 70 -29.95 -13.60 -0.33
CA GLY A 70 -30.43 -14.96 -0.38
C GLY A 70 -31.23 -15.41 0.84
N VAL A 71 -31.75 -16.62 0.73
CA VAL A 71 -32.59 -17.27 1.75
C VAL A 71 -31.80 -18.21 2.67
N TYR A 72 -30.50 -18.42 2.39
CA TYR A 72 -29.61 -19.28 3.17
C TYR A 72 -28.47 -18.45 3.80
N PRO A 73 -27.91 -18.88 4.94
CA PRO A 73 -26.73 -18.25 5.51
C PRO A 73 -25.55 -18.29 4.54
N LEU A 74 -24.90 -17.13 4.38
CA LEU A 74 -23.72 -16.98 3.55
C LEU A 74 -22.49 -17.13 4.46
N HIS A 75 -21.66 -18.12 4.20
CA HIS A 75 -20.37 -18.24 4.86
C HIS A 75 -19.29 -17.64 3.98
N ILE A 76 -18.48 -16.74 4.53
CA ILE A 76 -17.43 -16.02 3.81
C ILE A 76 -16.13 -16.08 4.60
N GLU A 77 -15.01 -16.35 3.95
CA GLU A 77 -13.68 -16.03 4.48
C GLU A 77 -13.02 -15.03 3.55
N LEU A 78 -12.62 -13.87 4.09
CA LEU A 78 -11.82 -12.90 3.36
C LEU A 78 -10.35 -13.13 3.66
N ARG A 79 -9.54 -13.22 2.61
CA ARG A 79 -8.08 -13.30 2.71
C ARG A 79 -7.48 -12.12 1.97
N SER A 80 -6.52 -11.41 2.55
CA SER A 80 -5.80 -10.37 1.85
C SER A 80 -4.32 -10.68 1.74
N ASP A 81 -3.71 -10.32 0.61
CA ASP A 81 -2.25 -10.22 0.47
C ASP A 81 -1.85 -8.85 -0.07
N VAL A 82 -0.79 -8.28 0.50
CA VAL A 82 -0.26 -6.99 0.08
C VAL A 82 1.18 -7.12 -0.35
N LYS A 83 1.48 -6.51 -1.48
CA LYS A 83 2.83 -6.44 -2.01
C LYS A 83 3.19 -5.01 -2.37
N ILE A 84 4.42 -4.63 -2.06
CA ILE A 84 5.06 -3.41 -2.60
C ILE A 84 6.25 -3.85 -3.43
N ALA A 85 6.35 -3.35 -4.66
CA ALA A 85 7.44 -3.73 -5.59
C ALA A 85 7.61 -5.27 -5.71
N ASN A 86 6.49 -6.00 -5.79
CA ASN A 86 6.41 -7.47 -5.80
C ASN A 86 6.84 -8.20 -4.51
N VAL A 87 7.18 -7.48 -3.44
CA VAL A 87 7.53 -8.08 -2.15
C VAL A 87 6.30 -8.15 -1.26
N SER A 88 6.00 -9.37 -0.82
CA SER A 88 4.94 -9.61 0.16
C SER A 88 5.26 -8.90 1.46
N LEU A 89 4.41 -7.96 1.84
CA LEU A 89 4.44 -7.27 3.12
C LEU A 89 3.59 -7.98 4.16
N GLY A 90 2.74 -8.91 3.76
CA GLY A 90 1.91 -9.62 4.72
C GLY A 90 0.64 -10.14 4.07
N SER A 91 -0.01 -10.99 4.84
CA SER A 91 -1.35 -11.46 4.55
C SER A 91 -2.14 -11.57 5.85
N THR A 92 -3.45 -11.47 5.76
CA THR A 92 -4.34 -11.74 6.89
C THR A 92 -5.63 -12.35 6.39
N SER A 93 -6.41 -12.93 7.29
CA SER A 93 -7.76 -13.38 6.99
C SER A 93 -8.73 -13.04 8.12
N THR A 94 -9.99 -12.87 7.79
CA THR A 94 -11.05 -12.61 8.77
C THR A 94 -11.49 -13.86 9.52
N GLY A 95 -10.99 -15.03 9.14
CA GLY A 95 -11.62 -16.31 9.45
C GLY A 95 -13.04 -16.40 8.85
N LYS A 96 -13.75 -17.48 9.18
CA LYS A 96 -15.10 -17.75 8.67
C LYS A 96 -16.13 -16.79 9.29
N ILE A 97 -16.66 -15.89 8.48
CA ILE A 97 -17.78 -15.01 8.78
C ILE A 97 -19.07 -15.67 8.30
N THR A 98 -20.13 -15.57 9.10
CA THR A 98 -21.48 -15.97 8.67
C THR A 98 -22.37 -14.74 8.60
N ILE A 99 -23.00 -14.53 7.44
CA ILE A 99 -23.98 -13.47 7.21
C ILE A 99 -25.35 -14.14 7.07
N PRO A 100 -26.29 -13.93 8.02
CA PRO A 100 -27.63 -14.49 7.94
C PRO A 100 -28.41 -14.05 6.69
N PRO A 101 -29.45 -14.81 6.28
CA PRO A 101 -30.31 -14.44 5.16
C PRO A 101 -30.89 -13.03 5.31
N LYS A 102 -30.97 -12.29 4.21
CA LYS A 102 -31.56 -10.93 4.14
C LYS A 102 -30.93 -9.91 5.10
N THR A 103 -29.64 -10.09 5.42
CA THR A 103 -28.89 -9.17 6.28
C THR A 103 -27.64 -8.67 5.58
N GLN A 104 -27.04 -7.62 6.13
CA GLN A 104 -25.73 -7.12 5.71
C GLN A 104 -24.78 -7.07 6.89
N LYS A 105 -23.49 -7.18 6.61
CA LYS A 105 -22.44 -7.09 7.59
C LYS A 105 -21.30 -6.22 7.06
N GLU A 106 -20.95 -5.23 7.85
CA GLU A 106 -19.72 -4.47 7.65
C GLU A 106 -18.53 -5.24 8.21
N ILE A 107 -17.45 -5.28 7.44
CA ILE A 107 -16.23 -6.01 7.79
C ILE A 107 -15.06 -5.05 7.67
N ASN A 108 -14.30 -4.96 8.76
CA ASN A 108 -13.04 -4.25 8.80
C ASN A 108 -11.91 -5.27 8.89
N LEU A 109 -10.90 -5.10 8.04
CA LEU A 109 -9.83 -6.05 7.85
C LEU A 109 -8.51 -5.33 8.10
N THR A 110 -7.94 -5.57 9.27
CA THR A 110 -6.65 -5.00 9.66
C THR A 110 -5.56 -6.03 9.45
N MET A 111 -4.55 -5.65 8.67
CA MET A 111 -3.44 -6.51 8.31
C MET A 111 -2.14 -5.91 8.85
N PRO A 112 -1.36 -6.66 9.64
CA PRO A 112 -0.01 -6.26 9.98
C PRO A 112 0.90 -6.34 8.74
N LEU A 113 1.72 -5.31 8.55
CA LEU A 113 2.73 -5.20 7.52
C LEU A 113 4.08 -5.61 8.12
N ASP A 114 4.63 -6.72 7.65
CA ASP A 114 6.02 -7.10 7.79
C ASP A 114 6.88 -6.33 6.78
N LEU A 115 7.44 -5.23 7.25
CA LEU A 115 8.34 -4.38 6.48
C LEU A 115 9.81 -4.84 6.56
N THR A 116 10.13 -5.89 7.33
CA THR A 116 11.53 -6.33 7.53
C THR A 116 12.20 -6.67 6.21
N ARG A 117 11.48 -7.32 5.29
CA ARG A 117 11.96 -7.68 3.96
C ARG A 117 12.30 -6.47 3.09
N VAL A 118 11.55 -5.39 3.26
CA VAL A 118 11.79 -4.13 2.55
C VAL A 118 13.08 -3.50 3.04
N TYR A 119 13.30 -3.49 4.35
CA TYR A 119 14.52 -2.96 4.95
C TYR A 119 15.75 -3.84 4.72
N SER A 120 15.59 -5.12 4.41
CA SER A 120 16.68 -6.07 4.17
C SER A 120 17.12 -6.20 2.70
N ASP A 121 16.48 -5.47 1.78
CA ASP A 121 16.84 -5.50 0.36
C ASP A 121 17.17 -4.10 -0.16
N TYR A 122 18.43 -3.94 -0.57
CA TYR A 122 18.96 -2.69 -1.09
C TYR A 122 18.12 -2.11 -2.24
N SER A 123 17.73 -2.95 -3.20
CA SER A 123 17.09 -2.51 -4.46
C SER A 123 15.64 -2.11 -4.23
N ILE A 124 14.94 -2.85 -3.37
CA ILE A 124 13.55 -2.55 -3.01
C ILE A 124 13.51 -1.27 -2.18
N LEU A 125 14.37 -1.16 -1.16
CA LEU A 125 14.46 0.05 -0.35
C LEU A 125 14.84 1.26 -1.20
N LYS A 126 15.82 1.14 -2.11
CA LYS A 126 16.16 2.21 -3.07
C LYS A 126 14.95 2.65 -3.88
N THR A 127 14.18 1.69 -4.38
CA THR A 127 13.00 2.00 -5.20
C THR A 127 11.97 2.77 -4.38
N ILE A 128 11.70 2.38 -3.14
CA ILE A 128 10.72 3.06 -2.28
C ILE A 128 11.23 4.43 -1.80
N LEU A 129 12.54 4.58 -1.56
CA LEU A 129 13.12 5.85 -1.16
C LEU A 129 12.94 6.93 -2.23
N PHE A 130 13.21 6.60 -3.50
CA PHE A 130 13.36 7.60 -4.55
C PHE A 130 12.24 7.58 -5.61
N ASN A 131 11.45 6.51 -5.70
CA ASN A 131 10.41 6.37 -6.72
C ASN A 131 9.04 6.04 -6.09
N GLY A 132 7.99 6.58 -6.70
CA GLY A 132 6.64 6.09 -6.44
C GLY A 132 6.52 4.63 -6.85
N THR A 133 5.86 3.83 -6.02
CA THR A 133 5.66 2.39 -6.25
C THR A 133 4.17 2.04 -6.29
N MET A 134 3.86 0.86 -6.81
CA MET A 134 2.50 0.32 -6.71
C MET A 134 2.44 -0.67 -5.55
N ALA A 135 1.49 -0.44 -4.66
CA ALA A 135 1.00 -1.49 -3.78
C ALA A 135 -0.10 -2.26 -4.48
N SER A 136 0.06 -3.58 -4.57
CA SER A 136 -1.03 -4.46 -4.99
C SER A 136 -1.70 -5.04 -3.76
N PHE A 137 -3.01 -4.86 -3.66
CA PHE A 137 -3.86 -5.52 -2.68
C PHE A 137 -4.68 -6.58 -3.40
N ARG A 138 -4.61 -7.82 -2.94
CA ARG A 138 -5.44 -8.91 -3.43
C ARG A 138 -6.36 -9.35 -2.32
N LEU A 139 -7.64 -9.53 -2.66
CA LEU A 139 -8.70 -10.02 -1.80
C LEU A 139 -9.22 -11.35 -2.34
N GLY A 140 -8.95 -12.43 -1.63
CA GLY A 140 -9.62 -13.72 -1.80
C GLY A 140 -10.91 -13.77 -0.99
N VAL A 141 -11.94 -14.35 -1.56
CA VAL A 141 -13.24 -14.61 -0.94
C VAL A 141 -13.59 -16.07 -1.16
N ASP A 142 -13.63 -16.84 -0.07
CA ASP A 142 -14.16 -18.21 -0.08
C ASP A 142 -15.62 -18.17 0.40
N PHE A 143 -16.57 -18.64 -0.41
CA PHE A 143 -17.99 -18.71 -0.06
C PHE A 143 -18.53 -20.14 -0.08
N GLY A 144 -19.42 -20.43 0.87
CA GLY A 144 -20.11 -21.70 0.96
C GLY A 144 -21.60 -21.54 1.23
N LEU A 145 -22.43 -22.10 0.35
CA LEU A 145 -23.84 -22.37 0.58
C LEU A 145 -23.96 -23.83 0.99
N GLN A 146 -23.99 -24.13 2.29
CA GLN A 146 -24.15 -25.51 2.73
C GLN A 146 -25.56 -26.02 2.43
N PRO A 147 -25.71 -27.30 2.01
CA PRO A 147 -24.65 -28.28 1.67
C PRO A 147 -24.15 -28.25 0.20
N PHE A 148 -24.58 -27.29 -0.62
CA PHE A 148 -24.62 -27.45 -2.07
C PHE A 148 -23.41 -26.92 -2.85
N VAL A 149 -22.76 -25.81 -2.45
CA VAL A 149 -21.70 -25.17 -3.25
C VAL A 149 -20.65 -24.52 -2.37
N ALA A 150 -19.36 -24.76 -2.67
CA ALA A 150 -18.23 -23.96 -2.20
C ALA A 150 -17.50 -23.37 -3.42
N LEU A 151 -17.29 -22.06 -3.43
CA LEU A 151 -16.58 -21.34 -4.49
C LEU A 151 -15.50 -20.46 -3.83
N SER A 152 -14.39 -20.27 -4.54
CA SER A 152 -13.30 -19.37 -4.12
C SER A 152 -13.03 -18.40 -5.27
N LEU A 153 -13.04 -17.11 -4.99
CA LEU A 153 -12.73 -16.08 -5.98
C LEU A 153 -11.66 -15.15 -5.42
N VAL A 154 -10.77 -14.68 -6.30
CA VAL A 154 -9.71 -13.74 -5.94
C VAL A 154 -9.85 -12.52 -6.83
N SER A 155 -10.03 -11.36 -6.21
CA SER A 155 -10.02 -10.04 -6.84
C SER A 155 -8.85 -9.22 -6.29
N GLY A 156 -8.53 -8.08 -6.87
CA GLY A 156 -7.49 -7.20 -6.35
C GLY A 156 -7.50 -5.82 -6.99
N PHE A 157 -6.95 -4.86 -6.27
CA PHE A 157 -6.75 -3.50 -6.75
C PHE A 157 -5.32 -3.06 -6.50
N ASN A 158 -4.85 -2.11 -7.30
CA ASN A 158 -3.55 -1.50 -7.11
C ASN A 158 -3.71 -0.06 -6.66
N SER A 159 -2.94 0.35 -5.66
CA SER A 159 -2.84 1.74 -5.23
C SER A 159 -1.43 2.26 -5.48
N LYS A 160 -1.32 3.54 -5.81
CA LYS A 160 -0.03 4.23 -5.95
C LYS A 160 0.43 4.68 -4.57
N ILE A 161 1.67 4.36 -4.23
CA ILE A 161 2.37 4.83 -3.05
C ILE A 161 3.46 5.80 -3.53
N GLY A 162 3.60 6.94 -2.86
CA GLY A 162 4.64 7.91 -3.19
C GLY A 162 6.03 7.47 -2.75
N ALA A 163 7.06 8.20 -3.18
CA ALA A 163 8.41 7.97 -2.68
C ALA A 163 8.51 8.35 -1.19
N ALA A 164 9.49 7.80 -0.49
CA ALA A 164 9.75 8.19 0.90
C ALA A 164 10.49 9.53 1.02
N LEU A 165 11.26 9.89 -0.01
CA LEU A 165 11.90 11.20 -0.16
C LEU A 165 11.19 11.98 -1.27
N ASP A 166 9.86 12.03 -1.21
CA ASP A 166 9.05 12.70 -2.22
C ASP A 166 9.23 14.22 -2.15
N ASP A 167 9.29 14.87 -3.31
CA ASP A 167 9.55 16.30 -3.43
C ASP A 167 10.83 16.76 -2.69
N LEU A 168 11.87 15.91 -2.65
CA LEU A 168 13.15 16.26 -2.01
C LEU A 168 13.80 17.47 -2.69
N THR A 169 13.97 18.54 -1.92
CA THR A 169 14.62 19.78 -2.38
C THR A 169 15.72 20.24 -1.45
N PHE A 170 16.64 21.02 -2.03
CA PHE A 170 17.77 21.64 -1.33
C PHE A 170 17.76 23.13 -1.64
N ARG A 171 17.77 23.98 -0.61
CA ARG A 171 17.72 25.44 -0.76
C ARG A 171 18.72 26.10 0.17
N LEU A 172 19.50 27.05 -0.34
CA LEU A 172 20.35 27.86 0.55
C LEU A 172 19.43 28.75 1.41
N GLN A 173 19.51 28.58 2.73
CA GLN A 173 18.70 29.31 3.69
C GLN A 173 19.42 30.53 4.24
N SER A 174 20.69 30.39 4.62
CA SER A 174 21.50 31.49 5.15
C SER A 174 22.98 31.32 4.84
N VAL A 175 23.67 32.46 4.81
CA VAL A 175 25.13 32.55 4.75
C VAL A 175 25.57 33.56 5.81
N GLU A 176 26.27 33.08 6.82
CA GLU A 176 26.71 33.87 7.97
C GLU A 176 28.24 33.93 8.04
N PRO A 177 28.86 35.09 8.27
CA PRO A 177 30.30 35.17 8.43
C PRO A 177 30.73 34.49 9.74
N ILE A 178 31.70 33.57 9.66
CA ILE A 178 32.34 32.97 10.83
C ILE A 178 33.55 33.81 11.23
N ASP A 179 34.37 34.17 10.23
CA ASP A 179 35.58 34.97 10.39
C ASP A 179 35.84 35.81 9.12
N ASP A 180 37.02 36.44 9.02
CA ASP A 180 37.39 37.27 7.88
C ASP A 180 37.48 36.48 6.57
N THR A 181 37.69 35.16 6.65
CA THR A 181 37.95 34.26 5.51
C THR A 181 36.87 33.21 5.26
N HIS A 182 36.08 32.84 6.27
CA HIS A 182 35.09 31.77 6.20
C HIS A 182 33.66 32.23 6.49
N VAL A 183 32.71 31.51 5.89
CA VAL A 183 31.27 31.60 6.11
C VAL A 183 30.70 30.24 6.52
N LYS A 184 29.62 30.30 7.29
CA LYS A 184 28.70 29.21 7.55
C LYS A 184 27.58 29.31 6.52
N ALA A 185 27.36 28.25 5.76
CA ALA A 185 26.27 28.17 4.79
C ALA A 185 25.32 27.06 5.19
N ASP A 186 24.07 27.42 5.49
CA ASP A 186 23.03 26.47 5.87
C ASP A 186 22.16 26.18 4.65
N VAL A 187 22.17 24.93 4.20
CA VAL A 187 21.31 24.43 3.13
C VAL A 187 20.15 23.67 3.75
N GLU A 188 18.95 24.18 3.57
CA GLU A 188 17.71 23.54 3.98
C GLU A 188 17.44 22.30 3.12
N VAL A 189 17.00 21.23 3.77
CA VAL A 189 16.58 19.97 3.17
C VAL A 189 15.09 19.80 3.49
N GLU A 190 14.27 19.70 2.46
CA GLU A 190 12.81 19.62 2.57
C GLU A 190 12.30 18.43 1.76
N PHE A 191 11.46 17.57 2.34
CA PHE A 191 10.75 16.50 1.63
C PHE A 191 9.49 16.06 2.38
N THR A 192 8.65 15.25 1.75
CA THR A 192 7.52 14.59 2.41
C THR A 192 7.63 13.09 2.27
N ASN A 193 7.53 12.37 3.39
CA ASN A 193 7.51 10.91 3.36
C ASN A 193 6.13 10.39 2.95
N ARG A 194 5.92 10.09 1.67
CA ARG A 194 4.65 9.52 1.17
C ARG A 194 4.65 7.99 1.13
N SER A 195 5.67 7.37 1.72
CA SER A 195 5.79 5.92 1.85
C SER A 195 5.22 5.45 3.20
N PRO A 196 4.74 4.19 3.29
CA PRO A 196 4.36 3.57 4.56
C PRO A 196 5.55 3.23 5.46
N LEU A 197 6.80 3.41 4.98
CA LEU A 197 8.00 3.16 5.76
C LEU A 197 8.32 4.35 6.68
N VAL A 198 8.90 4.07 7.83
CA VAL A 198 9.61 5.09 8.62
C VAL A 198 11.00 5.22 8.00
N ILE A 199 11.39 6.45 7.69
CA ILE A 199 12.75 6.74 7.25
C ILE A 199 13.57 7.15 8.45
N ASP A 200 14.64 6.40 8.71
CA ASP A 200 15.58 6.63 9.79
C ASP A 200 17.01 6.43 9.25
N GLY A 201 17.82 7.48 9.26
CA GLY A 201 19.17 7.41 8.74
C GLY A 201 19.95 8.71 8.89
N VAL A 202 21.13 8.74 8.30
CA VAL A 202 22.03 9.89 8.35
C VAL A 202 22.31 10.37 6.94
N LEU A 203 21.97 11.63 6.66
CA LEU A 203 22.31 12.32 5.43
C LEU A 203 23.62 13.08 5.60
N ARG A 204 24.53 12.87 4.67
CA ARG A 204 25.80 13.61 4.55
C ARG A 204 25.84 14.26 3.19
N ALA A 205 26.41 15.45 3.12
CA ALA A 205 26.59 16.15 1.86
C ALA A 205 28.04 16.61 1.71
N THR A 206 28.55 16.53 0.49
CA THR A 206 29.80 17.19 0.11
C THR A 206 29.56 18.17 -1.02
N LEU A 207 30.22 19.32 -0.92
CA LEU A 207 30.20 20.39 -1.90
C LEU A 207 31.59 20.48 -2.56
N PRO A 208 31.74 20.15 -3.85
CA PRO A 208 32.97 20.38 -4.58
C PRO A 208 33.31 21.88 -4.63
N SER A 209 34.59 22.22 -4.42
CA SER A 209 35.07 23.60 -4.54
C SER A 209 34.87 24.11 -5.97
N ALA A 210 34.35 25.34 -6.08
CA ALA A 210 34.23 26.05 -7.34
C ALA A 210 35.58 26.57 -7.86
N GLN A 211 36.60 26.66 -6.99
CA GLN A 211 37.89 27.27 -7.31
C GLN A 211 39.03 26.25 -7.49
N ARG A 212 39.02 25.19 -6.69
CA ARG A 212 40.12 24.22 -6.63
C ARG A 212 39.63 22.85 -7.06
N ARG A 213 40.29 22.29 -8.08
CA ARG A 213 40.07 20.88 -8.47
C ARG A 213 40.42 19.98 -7.29
N ASN A 214 39.59 18.96 -7.06
CA ASN A 214 39.74 17.93 -6.03
C ASN A 214 39.62 18.40 -4.57
N LEU A 215 39.18 19.64 -4.31
CA LEU A 215 38.80 20.07 -2.97
C LEU A 215 37.28 19.89 -2.79
N GLN A 216 36.87 19.35 -1.65
CA GLN A 216 35.46 19.20 -1.28
C GLN A 216 35.26 19.65 0.17
N TYR A 217 34.09 20.22 0.44
CA TYR A 217 33.67 20.63 1.77
C TYR A 217 32.54 19.72 2.23
N SER A 218 32.70 19.13 3.40
CA SER A 218 31.69 18.23 3.98
C SER A 218 30.77 19.00 4.92
N SER A 219 29.48 18.66 4.89
CA SER A 219 28.54 19.12 5.89
C SER A 219 28.72 18.37 7.21
N GLU A 220 28.17 18.93 8.29
CA GLU A 220 27.83 18.13 9.46
C GLU A 220 26.79 17.05 9.08
N PRO A 221 26.81 15.87 9.73
CA PRO A 221 25.82 14.84 9.46
C PRO A 221 24.43 15.27 9.94
N LEU A 222 23.42 15.09 9.09
CA LEU A 222 22.02 15.36 9.41
C LEU A 222 21.31 14.05 9.71
N GLU A 223 20.85 13.86 10.95
CA GLU A 223 19.95 12.76 11.30
C GLU A 223 18.57 13.01 10.67
N VAL A 224 18.05 12.02 9.95
CA VAL A 224 16.77 12.09 9.25
C VAL A 224 15.85 11.04 9.86
N LEU A 225 14.80 11.50 10.55
CA LEU A 225 13.72 10.67 11.06
C LEU A 225 12.38 11.21 10.57
N ALA A 226 11.72 10.48 9.67
CA ALA A 226 10.43 10.86 9.10
C ALA A 226 9.45 9.67 9.12
N ALA A 227 8.37 9.80 9.89
CA ALA A 227 7.27 8.86 9.91
C ALA A 227 6.43 8.94 8.61
N PRO A 228 5.58 7.94 8.32
CA PRO A 228 4.68 7.99 7.17
C PRO A 228 3.82 9.26 7.16
N ASN A 229 3.68 9.86 5.97
CA ASN A 229 2.99 11.13 5.69
C ASN A 229 3.56 12.36 6.42
N GLN A 230 4.74 12.24 7.04
CA GLN A 230 5.38 13.37 7.71
C GLN A 230 6.11 14.26 6.70
N HIS A 231 5.89 15.57 6.82
CA HIS A 231 6.74 16.58 6.19
C HIS A 231 8.00 16.77 7.03
N TYR A 232 9.16 16.66 6.39
CA TYR A 232 10.47 16.77 7.04
C TYR A 232 11.19 18.05 6.60
N LEU A 233 11.77 18.75 7.58
CA LEU A 233 12.59 19.93 7.37
C LEU A 233 13.87 19.81 8.21
N GLY A 234 15.03 19.87 7.54
CA GLY A 234 16.34 19.77 8.18
C GLY A 234 17.35 20.73 7.55
N ARG A 235 18.59 20.75 8.07
CA ARG A 235 19.63 21.67 7.62
C ARG A 235 20.98 20.97 7.51
N LEU A 236 21.65 21.16 6.37
CA LEU A 236 23.04 20.79 6.14
C LEU A 236 23.90 22.04 6.31
N THR A 237 24.76 22.01 7.32
CA THR A 237 25.67 23.13 7.63
C THR A 237 27.02 22.90 6.99
N PHE A 238 27.49 23.87 6.19
CA PHE A 238 28.83 23.87 5.61
C PHE A 238 29.68 25.02 6.18
N ARG A 239 30.97 24.76 6.36
CA ARG A 239 31.98 25.80 6.61
C ARG A 239 32.84 25.96 5.36
N LEU A 240 32.73 27.12 4.70
CA LEU A 240 33.32 27.38 3.39
C LEU A 240 34.14 28.69 3.43
N PRO A 241 35.18 28.84 2.62
CA PRO A 241 35.77 30.14 2.32
C PRO A 241 34.72 31.07 1.68
N LYS A 242 34.81 32.38 1.98
CA LYS A 242 33.89 33.41 1.44
C LYS A 242 33.81 33.40 -0.08
N GLU A 243 34.89 33.06 -0.77
CA GLU A 243 34.95 33.13 -2.22
C GLU A 243 34.34 31.90 -2.93
N GLU A 244 33.90 30.88 -2.18
CA GLU A 244 33.27 29.67 -2.75
C GLU A 244 31.81 29.91 -3.17
N LEU A 245 31.06 30.72 -2.42
CA LEU A 245 29.66 31.01 -2.71
C LEU A 245 29.51 32.34 -3.46
N LYS A 246 28.94 32.26 -4.67
CA LYS A 246 28.64 33.41 -5.54
C LYS A 246 27.14 33.51 -5.73
N SER A 247 26.60 34.71 -5.52
CA SER A 247 25.19 34.99 -5.79
C SER A 247 24.86 34.76 -7.27
N GLY A 248 23.71 34.13 -7.53
CA GLY A 248 23.21 33.74 -8.85
C GLY A 248 23.80 32.45 -9.41
N ALA A 249 24.65 31.74 -8.65
CA ALA A 249 25.28 30.50 -9.11
C ALA A 249 24.52 29.26 -8.66
N TRP A 250 24.69 28.17 -9.42
CA TRP A 250 24.19 26.85 -9.09
C TRP A 250 25.33 25.94 -8.63
N TYR A 251 25.07 25.19 -7.58
CA TYR A 251 26.03 24.29 -6.94
C TYR A 251 25.50 22.86 -6.95
N ILE A 252 26.42 21.91 -7.13
CA ILE A 252 26.11 20.47 -7.08
C ILE A 252 26.51 19.95 -5.70
N LEU A 253 25.56 19.33 -5.01
CA LEU A 253 25.78 18.58 -3.77
C LEU A 253 25.92 17.10 -4.13
N ASN A 254 26.99 16.47 -3.66
CA ASN A 254 27.07 15.02 -3.62
C ASN A 254 26.48 14.56 -2.29
N LEU A 255 25.46 13.72 -2.35
CA LEU A 255 24.69 13.29 -1.19
C LEU A 255 24.96 11.82 -0.91
N VAL A 256 25.08 11.50 0.37
CA VAL A 256 25.22 10.15 0.88
C VAL A 256 24.20 9.97 1.99
N PHE A 257 23.24 9.07 1.80
CA PHE A 257 22.28 8.69 2.81
C PHE A 257 22.54 7.27 3.30
N GLU A 258 22.79 7.14 4.60
CA GLU A 258 23.07 5.86 5.26
C GLU A 258 21.87 5.49 6.13
N THR A 259 21.21 4.37 5.82
CA THR A 259 20.02 3.87 6.52
C THR A 259 20.02 2.34 6.54
N VAL A 260 19.66 1.75 7.67
CA VAL A 260 19.57 0.28 7.87
C VAL A 260 20.76 -0.51 7.27
N GLY A 261 21.98 0.01 7.44
CA GLY A 261 23.21 -0.63 6.94
C GLY A 261 23.47 -0.50 5.44
N TYR A 262 22.62 0.22 4.71
CA TYR A 262 22.81 0.57 3.30
C TYR A 262 23.26 2.00 3.11
N ARG A 263 23.92 2.23 1.97
CA ARG A 263 24.43 3.53 1.55
C ARG A 263 23.92 3.88 0.17
N TYR A 264 23.28 5.03 0.05
CA TYR A 264 22.71 5.56 -1.18
C TYR A 264 23.40 6.86 -1.55
N GLU A 265 23.90 6.94 -2.78
CA GLU A 265 24.62 8.11 -3.28
C GLU A 265 23.93 8.70 -4.51
N TRP A 266 23.77 10.02 -4.53
CA TRP A 266 23.22 10.75 -5.67
C TRP A 266 23.68 12.21 -5.63
N ASN A 267 23.40 12.95 -6.71
CA ASN A 267 23.69 14.36 -6.78
C ASN A 267 22.40 15.18 -6.77
N ALA A 268 22.43 16.31 -6.08
CA ALA A 268 21.39 17.33 -6.14
C ALA A 268 22.01 18.68 -6.51
N ALA A 269 21.18 19.65 -6.88
CA ALA A 269 21.62 21.00 -7.14
C ALA A 269 20.80 22.01 -6.34
N PHE A 270 21.44 23.10 -5.92
CA PHE A 270 20.77 24.25 -5.31
C PHE A 270 21.32 25.55 -5.91
N GLY A 271 20.47 26.57 -5.93
CA GLY A 271 20.83 27.93 -6.34
C GLY A 271 21.15 28.82 -5.14
N VAL A 272 22.00 29.82 -5.35
CA VAL A 272 22.44 30.84 -4.38
C VAL A 272 22.05 32.23 -4.85
#